data_AF-A0A1G3A2H4-F1
#
_entry.id   AF-A0A1G3A2H4-F1
#
_cell.length_a   1.000
_cell.length_b   1.000
_cell.length_c   1.000
_cell.angle_alpha   90.00
_cell.angle_beta   90.00
_cell.angle_gamma   90.00
#
_symmetry.space_group_name_H-M   'P 1'
#
loop_
_entity.id
_entity.type
_entity.pdbx_description
1 polymer ?
#
loop_
_entity_poly.entity_id
_entity_poly.type
_entity_poly.pdbx_seq_one_letter_code
_entity_poly.pdbx_strand_id
1 'polypeptide(L)'
;MGWLGALMGGRGMASAAICALLALFSIFAGKVFAVYCVVQSHDAFEEKEAKAELDVVFGRSVYETHLAAGEQFQLLKSEEEYPAFMIQQGFTEADDPQKVSSVEIMEFKKEYVSYLRELHADKPTYDAWRKKMEQKTAEAITLDPAILVEAVVENLGFADILFAFLGLATAFQLGRGKEQPVAAVAPQ
;
A
#
# COMPACT_ATOMS: atom_id res chain seq x y z
N MET A 1 2.84 5.09 -43.10
CA MET A 1 4.07 5.56 -42.42
C MET A 1 5.02 4.40 -42.02
N GLY A 2 5.19 3.38 -42.87
CA GLY A 2 6.03 2.20 -42.56
C GLY A 2 7.46 2.25 -43.09
N TRP A 3 7.79 3.24 -43.93
CA TRP A 3 9.05 3.25 -44.69
C TRP A 3 10.21 3.93 -43.95
N LEU A 4 9.94 4.80 -42.96
CA LEU A 4 11.00 5.40 -42.14
C LEU A 4 11.62 4.42 -41.12
N GLY A 5 10.96 3.29 -40.83
CA GLY A 5 11.42 2.32 -39.83
C GLY A 5 12.59 1.43 -40.30
N ALA A 6 12.74 1.21 -41.60
CA ALA A 6 13.72 0.26 -42.14
C ALA A 6 15.14 0.85 -42.26
N LEU A 7 15.28 2.17 -42.34
CA LEU A 7 16.58 2.84 -42.55
C LEU A 7 17.38 3.10 -41.28
N MET A 8 16.82 2.84 -40.10
CA MET A 8 17.48 3.08 -38.81
C MET A 8 17.64 1.79 -38.03
N GLY A 9 18.50 0.89 -38.52
CA GLY A 9 18.77 -0.47 -38.00
C GLY A 9 19.27 -0.59 -36.55
N GLY A 10 19.26 0.49 -35.77
CA GLY A 10 19.52 0.49 -34.32
C GLY A 10 18.52 1.32 -33.50
N ARG A 11 17.57 2.04 -34.11
CA ARG A 11 16.60 2.90 -33.40
C ARG A 11 15.32 2.18 -32.96
N GLY A 12 15.05 1.00 -33.51
CA GLY A 12 13.87 0.20 -33.13
C GLY A 12 13.85 -0.18 -31.65
N MET A 13 15.02 -0.53 -31.09
CA MET A 13 15.15 -0.85 -29.66
C MET A 13 14.88 0.37 -28.78
N ALA A 14 15.39 1.54 -29.17
CA ALA A 14 15.14 2.78 -28.44
C ALA A 14 13.65 3.17 -28.46
N SER A 15 12.97 3.05 -29.61
CA SER A 15 11.53 3.31 -29.68
C SER A 15 10.69 2.31 -28.90
N ALA A 16 11.08 1.02 -28.90
CA ALA A 16 10.39 0.00 -28.12
C ALA A 16 10.55 0.24 -26.62
N ALA A 17 11.77 0.59 -26.16
CA ALA A 17 12.03 0.92 -24.77
C ALA A 17 11.22 2.14 -24.30
N ILE A 18 11.16 3.20 -25.11
CA ILE A 18 10.35 4.39 -24.79
C ILE A 18 8.86 4.04 -24.71
N CYS A 19 8.34 3.23 -25.64
CA CYS A 19 6.95 2.81 -25.63
C CYS A 19 6.61 1.95 -24.39
N ALA A 20 7.50 1.02 -24.02
CA ALA A 20 7.34 0.22 -22.80
C ALA A 20 7.33 1.09 -21.54
N LEU A 21 8.24 2.06 -21.44
CA LEU A 21 8.27 3.00 -20.31
C LEU A 21 7.01 3.86 -20.23
N LEU A 22 6.50 4.36 -21.35
CA LEU A 22 5.25 5.12 -21.39
C LEU A 22 4.03 4.27 -20.98
N ALA A 23 4.00 3.00 -21.39
CA ALA A 23 2.94 2.08 -20.98
C ALA A 23 2.98 1.82 -19.46
N LEU A 24 4.16 1.55 -18.90
CA LEU A 24 4.33 1.38 -17.45
C LEU A 24 3.93 2.65 -16.68
N PHE A 25 4.34 3.82 -17.17
CA PHE A 25 3.98 5.10 -16.57
C PHE A 25 2.47 5.34 -16.62
N SER A 26 1.81 5.00 -17.73
CA SER A 26 0.35 5.13 -17.87
C SER A 26 -0.41 4.21 -16.92
N ILE A 27 0.07 2.97 -16.72
CA ILE A 27 -0.54 2.03 -15.77
C ILE A 27 -0.37 2.56 -14.34
N PHE A 28 0.85 2.99 -13.99
CA PHE A 28 1.14 3.54 -12.68
C PHE A 28 0.30 4.80 -12.39
N ALA A 29 0.28 5.75 -13.32
CA ALA A 29 -0.51 6.97 -13.19
C ALA A 29 -2.02 6.68 -13.11
N GLY A 30 -2.53 5.71 -13.88
CA GLY A 30 -3.92 5.28 -13.80
C GLY A 30 -4.29 4.72 -12.42
N LYS A 31 -3.40 3.93 -11.81
CA LYS A 31 -3.62 3.42 -10.44
C LYS A 31 -3.54 4.50 -9.39
N VAL A 32 -2.53 5.35 -9.45
CA VAL A 32 -2.39 6.49 -8.52
C VAL A 32 -3.63 7.38 -8.61
N PHE A 33 -4.11 7.65 -9.82
CA PHE A 33 -5.32 8.43 -10.05
C PHE A 33 -6.56 7.70 -9.55
N ALA A 34 -6.68 6.38 -9.75
CA ALA A 34 -7.79 5.60 -9.22
C ALA A 34 -7.82 5.62 -7.68
N VAL A 35 -6.68 5.42 -7.02
CA VAL A 35 -6.57 5.52 -5.55
C VAL A 35 -6.89 6.94 -5.10
N TYR A 36 -6.35 7.96 -5.77
CA TYR A 36 -6.66 9.36 -5.46
C TYR A 36 -8.15 9.66 -5.61
N CYS A 37 -8.78 9.20 -6.69
CA CYS A 37 -10.21 9.33 -6.90
C CYS A 37 -11.01 8.57 -5.86
N VAL A 38 -10.61 7.36 -5.46
CA VAL A 38 -11.28 6.60 -4.40
C VAL A 38 -11.20 7.39 -3.10
N VAL A 39 -10.00 7.79 -2.67
CA VAL A 39 -9.77 8.63 -1.47
C VAL A 39 -10.58 9.92 -1.50
N GLN A 40 -10.69 10.58 -2.66
CA GLN A 40 -11.45 11.82 -2.81
C GLN A 40 -12.97 11.60 -2.93
N SER A 41 -13.39 10.46 -3.49
CA SER A 41 -14.80 10.07 -3.69
C SER A 41 -15.43 9.38 -2.47
N HIS A 42 -14.60 8.99 -1.50
CA HIS A 42 -15.00 8.40 -0.21
C HIS A 42 -16.00 9.27 0.58
N ASP A 43 -16.13 10.56 0.25
CA ASP A 43 -17.15 11.43 0.84
C ASP A 43 -18.60 11.07 0.44
N ALA A 44 -18.85 10.27 -0.62
CA ALA A 44 -20.19 10.17 -1.21
C ALA A 44 -20.79 8.76 -1.38
N PHE A 45 -20.00 7.69 -1.58
CA PHE A 45 -20.56 6.39 -2.02
C PHE A 45 -20.33 5.20 -1.08
N GLU A 46 -19.35 5.28 -0.17
CA GLU A 46 -18.95 4.15 0.71
C GLU A 46 -19.22 4.37 2.20
N GLU A 47 -20.03 5.36 2.60
CA GLU A 47 -20.33 5.62 4.02
C GLU A 47 -20.98 4.41 4.75
N LYS A 48 -21.43 3.38 4.03
CA LYS A 48 -21.95 2.14 4.63
C LYS A 48 -20.93 1.02 4.74
N GLU A 49 -20.16 0.71 3.70
CA GLU A 49 -19.18 -0.37 3.73
C GLU A 49 -17.90 0.03 4.46
N ALA A 50 -17.36 1.22 4.17
CA ALA A 50 -16.22 1.75 4.90
C ALA A 50 -16.53 1.94 6.38
N LYS A 51 -17.78 2.27 6.72
CA LYS A 51 -18.24 2.37 8.11
C LYS A 51 -18.35 1.01 8.79
N ALA A 52 -18.72 -0.05 8.07
CA ALA A 52 -18.72 -1.41 8.61
C ALA A 52 -17.29 -1.89 8.90
N GLU A 53 -16.33 -1.60 8.01
CA GLU A 53 -14.92 -1.92 8.26
C GLU A 53 -14.32 -1.07 9.38
N LEU A 54 -14.60 0.23 9.43
CA LEU A 54 -14.24 1.10 10.53
C LEU A 54 -14.89 0.66 11.86
N ASP A 55 -16.10 0.10 11.83
CA ASP A 55 -16.75 -0.46 13.02
C ASP A 55 -16.06 -1.74 13.50
N VAL A 56 -15.39 -2.48 12.61
CA VAL A 56 -14.55 -3.63 12.99
C VAL A 56 -13.23 -3.14 13.59
N VAL A 57 -12.57 -2.17 12.95
CA VAL A 57 -11.25 -1.66 13.36
C VAL A 57 -11.33 -0.77 14.60
N PHE A 58 -12.33 0.11 14.68
CA PHE A 58 -12.58 1.03 15.80
C PHE A 58 -13.89 0.70 16.53
N GLY A 59 -14.21 -0.59 16.60
CA GLY A 59 -15.36 -1.10 17.33
C GLY A 59 -15.28 -0.82 18.83
N ARG A 60 -16.43 -0.90 19.50
CA ARG A 60 -16.50 -0.73 20.96
C ARG A 60 -15.64 -1.76 21.71
N SER A 61 -15.58 -3.00 21.22
CA SER A 61 -14.73 -4.03 21.81
C SER A 61 -13.25 -3.64 21.78
N VAL A 62 -12.78 -3.09 20.66
CA VAL A 62 -11.39 -2.62 20.49
C VAL A 62 -11.09 -1.48 21.47
N TYR A 63 -12.00 -0.51 21.59
CA TYR A 63 -11.89 0.55 22.59
C TYR A 63 -11.79 0.02 24.02
N GLU A 64 -12.67 -0.91 24.41
CA GLU A 64 -12.66 -1.51 25.74
C GLU A 64 -11.37 -2.28 26.01
N THR A 65 -10.85 -3.01 25.01
CA THR A 65 -9.55 -3.69 25.09
C THR A 65 -8.41 -2.69 25.29
N HIS A 66 -8.37 -1.59 24.54
CA HIS A 66 -7.33 -0.57 24.72
C HIS A 66 -7.43 0.13 26.07
N LEU A 67 -8.64 0.40 26.55
CA LEU A 67 -8.84 1.02 27.86
C LEU A 67 -8.33 0.09 28.97
N ALA A 68 -8.68 -1.20 28.91
CA ALA A 68 -8.19 -2.22 29.84
C ALA A 68 -6.65 -2.37 29.77
N ALA A 69 -6.07 -2.36 28.56
CA ALA A 69 -4.62 -2.39 28.37
C ALA A 69 -3.96 -1.15 29.00
N GLY A 70 -4.55 0.04 28.83
CA GLY A 70 -4.08 1.27 29.47
C GLY A 70 -4.12 1.20 30.99
N GLU A 71 -5.14 0.59 31.59
CA GLU A 71 -5.22 0.36 33.04
C GLU A 71 -4.15 -0.63 33.53
N GLN A 72 -3.93 -1.72 32.81
CA GLN A 72 -2.88 -2.69 33.15
C GLN A 72 -1.48 -2.08 32.97
N PHE A 73 -1.29 -1.23 31.96
CA PHE A 73 -0.02 -0.57 31.68
C PHE A 73 0.47 0.31 32.85
N GLN A 74 -0.44 0.95 33.59
CA GLN A 74 -0.08 1.77 34.75
C GLN A 74 0.45 0.95 35.94
N LEU A 75 0.20 -0.36 35.96
CA LEU A 75 0.68 -1.25 37.01
C LEU A 75 2.14 -1.69 36.79
N LEU A 76 2.67 -1.49 35.57
CA LEU A 76 4.06 -1.82 35.24
C LEU A 76 5.00 -0.87 35.98
N LYS A 77 6.01 -1.44 36.64
CA LYS A 77 6.95 -0.64 37.46
C LYS A 77 8.20 -0.23 36.70
N SER A 78 8.53 -0.97 35.64
CA SER A 78 9.75 -0.74 34.88
C SER A 78 9.65 -1.24 33.43
N GLU A 79 10.60 -0.85 32.58
CA GLU A 79 10.59 -1.21 31.15
C GLU A 79 10.91 -2.70 30.92
N GLU A 80 11.55 -3.38 31.88
CA GLU A 80 11.81 -4.82 31.81
C GLU A 80 10.52 -5.65 31.81
N GLU A 81 9.39 -5.06 32.23
CA GLU A 81 8.07 -5.70 32.20
C GLU A 81 7.37 -5.57 30.83
N TYR A 82 7.88 -4.72 29.92
CA TYR A 82 7.25 -4.47 28.62
C TYR A 82 7.10 -5.71 27.76
N PRO A 83 8.09 -6.61 27.61
CA PRO A 83 7.93 -7.79 26.76
C PRO A 83 6.78 -8.70 27.22
N ALA A 84 6.65 -8.94 28.52
CA ALA A 84 5.55 -9.73 29.06
C ALA A 84 4.18 -9.07 28.85
N PHE A 85 4.11 -7.75 29.03
CA PHE A 85 2.92 -6.97 28.75
C PHE A 85 2.55 -6.99 27.26
N MET A 86 3.52 -6.80 26.37
CA MET A 86 3.32 -6.82 24.91
C MET A 86 2.72 -8.15 24.46
N ILE A 87 3.23 -9.28 24.97
CA ILE A 87 2.71 -10.61 24.66
C ILE A 87 1.28 -10.76 25.18
N GLN A 88 1.03 -10.36 26.44
CA GLN A 88 -0.29 -10.48 27.05
C GLN A 88 -1.37 -9.68 26.30
N GLN A 89 -1.03 -8.48 25.81
CA GLN A 89 -1.95 -7.61 25.08
C GLN A 89 -1.96 -7.85 23.56
N GLY A 90 -1.11 -8.74 23.05
CA GLY A 90 -1.01 -9.01 21.61
C GLY A 90 -0.36 -7.89 20.79
N PHE A 91 0.56 -7.13 21.38
CA PHE A 91 1.38 -6.11 20.66
C PHE A 91 2.60 -6.71 19.96
N THR A 92 2.84 -8.01 20.07
CA THR A 92 3.91 -8.76 19.40
C THR A 92 3.40 -10.17 19.10
N GLU A 93 3.96 -10.81 18.06
CA GLU A 93 3.70 -12.22 17.74
C GLU A 93 4.53 -13.20 18.59
N ALA A 94 5.50 -12.69 19.35
CA ALA A 94 6.32 -13.52 20.22
C ALA A 94 5.46 -14.21 21.31
N ASP A 95 5.82 -15.44 21.64
CA ASP A 95 5.19 -16.24 22.70
C ASP A 95 6.01 -16.27 24.01
N ASP A 96 7.21 -15.69 24.00
CA ASP A 96 8.16 -15.67 25.10
C ASP A 96 8.77 -14.27 25.26
N PRO A 97 8.75 -13.65 26.46
CA PRO A 97 9.36 -12.35 26.73
C PRO A 97 10.81 -12.21 26.26
N GLN A 98 11.59 -13.30 26.25
CA GLN A 98 12.99 -13.28 25.80
C GLN A 98 13.14 -13.26 24.27
N LYS A 99 12.07 -13.56 23.53
CA LYS A 99 12.05 -13.53 22.06
C LYS A 99 11.59 -12.19 21.49
N VAL A 100 11.04 -11.30 22.33
CA VAL A 100 10.66 -9.94 21.89
C VAL A 100 11.93 -9.17 21.57
N SER A 101 12.07 -8.76 20.31
CA SER A 101 13.27 -8.07 19.84
C SER A 101 13.37 -6.65 20.40
N SER A 102 14.58 -6.11 20.46
CA SER A 102 14.79 -4.71 20.85
C SER A 102 14.14 -3.72 19.88
N VAL A 103 13.94 -4.11 18.62
CA VAL A 103 13.26 -3.29 17.60
C VAL A 103 11.77 -3.20 17.93
N GLU A 104 11.11 -4.32 18.20
CA GLU A 104 9.69 -4.32 18.60
C GLU A 104 9.46 -3.53 19.90
N ILE A 105 10.35 -3.64 20.88
CA ILE A 105 10.26 -2.84 22.12
C ILE A 105 10.38 -1.34 21.81
N MET A 106 11.29 -0.96 20.91
CA MET A 106 11.47 0.43 20.50
C MET A 106 10.24 0.97 19.77
N GLU A 107 9.66 0.19 18.86
CA GLU A 107 8.42 0.52 18.15
C GLU A 107 7.24 0.64 19.12
N PHE A 108 7.10 -0.33 20.04
CA PHE A 108 6.10 -0.28 21.10
C PHE A 108 6.20 0.99 21.95
N LYS A 109 7.42 1.39 22.33
CA LYS A 109 7.68 2.63 23.07
C LYS A 109 7.28 3.87 22.29
N LYS A 110 7.60 3.90 21.00
CA LYS A 110 7.31 5.02 20.11
C LYS A 110 5.81 5.19 19.88
N GLU A 111 5.09 4.09 19.68
CA GLU A 111 3.71 4.12 19.19
C GLU A 111 2.67 3.97 20.30
N TYR A 112 2.90 3.05 21.24
CA TYR A 112 1.87 2.63 22.19
C TYR A 112 2.05 3.20 23.59
N VAL A 113 3.29 3.38 24.08
CA VAL A 113 3.49 3.83 25.47
C VAL A 113 2.87 5.21 25.74
N SER A 114 3.06 6.16 24.82
CA SER A 114 2.44 7.49 24.94
C SER A 114 0.91 7.39 24.84
N TYR A 115 0.41 6.61 23.88
CA TYR A 115 -1.01 6.41 23.65
C TYR A 115 -1.73 5.76 24.85
N LEU A 116 -1.17 4.70 25.42
CA LEU A 116 -1.75 3.99 26.57
C LEU A 116 -1.78 4.87 27.83
N ARG A 117 -0.76 5.71 28.03
CA ARG A 117 -0.73 6.69 29.12
C ARG A 117 -1.80 7.76 28.95
N GLU A 118 -1.91 8.33 27.75
CA GLU A 118 -2.94 9.34 27.42
C GLU A 118 -4.34 8.73 27.57
N LEU A 119 -4.57 7.54 27.01
CA LEU A 119 -5.87 6.86 27.09
C LEU A 119 -6.29 6.58 28.53
N HIS A 120 -5.35 6.16 29.38
CA HIS A 120 -5.62 5.94 30.80
C HIS A 120 -5.88 7.25 31.56
N ALA A 121 -5.14 8.31 31.26
CA ALA A 121 -5.27 9.60 31.94
C ALA A 121 -6.59 10.29 31.59
N ASP A 122 -6.93 10.34 30.31
CA ASP A 122 -8.08 11.10 29.83
C ASP A 122 -9.38 10.29 29.88
N LYS A 123 -9.29 8.95 29.80
CA LYS A 123 -10.43 8.01 29.71
C LYS A 123 -11.56 8.56 28.81
N PRO A 124 -11.27 8.93 27.55
CA PRO A 124 -12.24 9.55 26.66
C PRO A 124 -13.42 8.60 26.45
N THR A 125 -14.63 9.14 26.20
CA THR A 125 -15.77 8.31 25.81
C THR A 125 -15.46 7.59 24.49
N TYR A 126 -16.14 6.47 24.24
CA TYR A 126 -16.00 5.71 22.98
C TYR A 126 -16.10 6.61 21.74
N ASP A 127 -17.11 7.49 21.68
CA ASP A 127 -17.33 8.37 20.53
C ASP A 127 -16.19 9.38 20.35
N ALA A 128 -15.64 9.91 21.45
CA ALA A 128 -14.52 10.84 21.40
C ALA A 128 -13.22 10.15 20.98
N TRP A 129 -12.97 8.95 21.50
CA TRP A 129 -11.84 8.11 21.10
C TRP A 129 -11.92 7.74 19.62
N ARG A 130 -13.07 7.25 19.17
CA ARG A 130 -13.29 6.84 17.78
C ARG A 130 -13.03 8.00 16.82
N LYS A 131 -13.61 9.17 17.09
CA LYS A 131 -13.40 10.36 16.27
C LYS A 131 -11.92 10.76 16.19
N LYS A 132 -11.18 10.64 17.29
CA LYS A 132 -9.73 10.92 17.32
C LYS A 132 -8.94 9.90 16.48
N MET A 133 -9.31 8.62 16.52
CA MET A 133 -8.67 7.58 15.70
C MET A 133 -8.96 7.79 14.21
N GLU A 134 -10.21 8.06 13.84
CA GLU A 134 -10.61 8.40 12.47
C GLU A 134 -9.81 9.59 11.92
N GLN A 135 -9.64 10.65 12.72
CA GLN A 135 -8.84 11.82 12.34
C GLN A 135 -7.36 11.46 12.15
N LYS A 136 -6.75 10.71 13.06
CA LYS A 136 -5.36 10.27 12.93
C LYS A 136 -5.14 9.42 11.68
N THR A 137 -6.07 8.52 11.37
CA THR A 137 -6.01 7.71 10.15
C THR A 137 -6.14 8.57 8.90
N ALA A 138 -7.07 9.53 8.88
CA ALA A 138 -7.21 10.46 7.75
C ALA A 138 -5.95 11.32 7.54
N GLU A 139 -5.33 11.79 8.63
CA GLU A 139 -4.06 12.55 8.57
C GLU A 139 -2.90 11.69 8.05
N ALA A 140 -2.80 10.43 8.50
CA ALA A 140 -1.75 9.51 8.02
C ALA A 140 -1.87 9.25 6.51
N ILE A 141 -3.10 9.04 6.01
CA ILE A 141 -3.35 8.80 4.58
C ILE A 141 -3.04 10.06 3.73
N THR A 142 -3.34 11.25 4.26
CA THR A 142 -3.19 12.50 3.50
C THR A 142 -1.76 13.04 3.48
N LEU A 143 -0.94 12.73 4.49
CA LEU A 143 0.37 13.36 4.68
C LEU A 143 1.54 12.57 4.11
N ASP A 144 1.39 11.28 3.81
CA ASP A 144 2.50 10.45 3.34
C ASP A 144 2.30 9.93 1.90
N PRO A 145 2.92 10.57 0.89
CA PRO A 145 2.95 10.07 -0.47
C PRO A 145 3.52 8.65 -0.59
N ALA A 146 4.37 8.22 0.36
CA ALA A 146 4.93 6.88 0.36
C ALA A 146 3.86 5.83 0.67
N ILE A 147 2.92 6.11 1.58
CA ILE A 147 1.78 5.22 1.87
C ILE A 147 0.90 5.05 0.61
N LEU A 148 0.67 6.14 -0.14
CA LEU A 148 -0.07 6.06 -1.39
C LEU A 148 0.66 5.19 -2.44
N VAL A 149 1.98 5.32 -2.53
CA VAL A 149 2.81 4.53 -3.45
C VAL A 149 2.84 3.06 -3.02
N GLU A 150 2.98 2.78 -1.73
CA GLU A 150 2.96 1.42 -1.17
C GLU A 150 1.61 0.74 -1.43
N ALA A 151 0.50 1.42 -1.16
CA ALA A 151 -0.84 0.92 -1.49
C ALA A 151 -1.02 0.63 -2.99
N VAL A 152 -0.43 1.44 -3.87
CA VAL A 152 -0.45 1.20 -5.33
C VAL A 152 0.42 0.00 -5.73
N VAL A 153 1.56 -0.18 -5.06
CA VAL A 153 2.53 -1.26 -5.33
C VAL A 153 2.03 -2.60 -4.80
N GLU A 154 1.51 -2.66 -3.59
CA GLU A 154 0.92 -3.88 -3.01
C GLU A 154 -0.28 -4.37 -3.85
N ASN A 155 -1.00 -3.45 -4.48
CA ASN A 155 -2.13 -3.76 -5.34
C ASN A 155 -1.71 -4.00 -6.82
N LEU A 156 -0.42 -4.24 -7.12
CA LEU A 156 0.03 -4.76 -8.41
C LEU A 156 -0.42 -6.22 -8.57
N GLY A 157 -1.64 -6.37 -9.07
CA GLY A 157 -2.22 -7.67 -9.34
C GLY A 157 -1.57 -8.35 -10.54
N PHE A 158 -1.85 -9.65 -10.68
CA PHE A 158 -1.45 -10.45 -11.84
C PHE A 158 -1.88 -9.81 -13.18
N ALA A 159 -2.99 -9.09 -13.20
CA ALA A 159 -3.49 -8.37 -14.37
C ALA A 159 -2.50 -7.30 -14.85
N ASP A 160 -1.86 -6.55 -13.95
CA ASP A 160 -0.91 -5.49 -14.32
C ASP A 160 0.37 -6.06 -14.95
N ILE A 161 0.81 -7.21 -14.44
CA ILE A 161 1.94 -7.96 -15.00
C ILE A 161 1.59 -8.46 -16.41
N LEU A 162 0.38 -8.98 -16.62
CA LEU A 162 -0.09 -9.39 -17.93
C LEU A 162 -0.16 -8.22 -18.92
N PHE A 163 -0.68 -7.07 -18.50
CA PHE A 163 -0.74 -5.87 -19.36
C PHE A 163 0.65 -5.31 -19.65
N ALA A 164 1.56 -5.32 -18.68
CA ALA A 164 2.96 -4.96 -18.91
C ALA A 164 3.62 -5.89 -19.94
N PHE A 165 3.39 -7.20 -19.82
CA PHE A 165 3.91 -8.20 -20.77
C PHE A 165 3.30 -8.06 -22.17
N LEU A 166 1.99 -7.85 -22.26
CA LEU A 166 1.29 -7.60 -23.52
C LEU A 166 1.77 -6.31 -24.19
N GLY A 167 1.97 -5.24 -23.42
CA GLY A 167 2.55 -3.99 -23.89
C GLY A 167 3.97 -4.17 -24.42
N LEU A 168 4.78 -4.97 -23.72
CA LEU A 168 6.14 -5.31 -24.16
C LEU A 168 6.13 -6.14 -25.45
N ALA A 169 5.33 -7.21 -25.50
CA ALA A 169 5.24 -8.12 -26.64
C ALA A 169 4.74 -7.41 -27.91
N THR A 170 3.79 -6.48 -27.75
CA THR A 170 3.31 -5.63 -28.86
C THR A 170 4.37 -4.62 -29.30
N ALA A 171 5.12 -4.01 -28.37
CA ALA A 171 6.19 -3.07 -28.69
C ALA A 171 7.36 -3.72 -29.45
N PHE A 172 7.71 -4.97 -29.14
CA PHE A 172 8.75 -5.73 -29.85
C PHE A 172 8.29 -6.36 -31.17
N GLN A 173 7.03 -6.16 -31.56
CA GLN A 173 6.47 -6.68 -32.82
C GLN A 173 6.72 -8.18 -33.00
N LEU A 174 6.63 -8.98 -31.91
CA LEU A 174 6.82 -10.45 -31.94
C LEU A 174 5.85 -11.21 -32.85
N GLY A 175 4.94 -10.52 -33.54
CA GLY A 175 4.02 -11.05 -34.55
C GLY A 175 4.22 -10.54 -35.99
N ARG A 176 5.29 -9.79 -36.30
CA ARG A 176 5.60 -9.47 -37.70
C ARG A 176 6.15 -10.73 -38.38
N GLY A 177 5.28 -11.38 -39.17
CA GLY A 177 5.67 -12.50 -40.03
C GLY A 177 6.92 -12.14 -40.84
N LYS A 178 7.85 -13.11 -40.94
CA LYS A 178 9.08 -12.96 -41.73
C LYS A 178 8.73 -12.33 -43.07
N GLU A 179 9.36 -11.20 -43.41
CA GLU A 179 9.23 -10.61 -44.74
C GLU A 179 9.52 -11.73 -45.75
N GLN A 180 8.49 -12.14 -46.50
CA GLN A 180 8.71 -13.06 -47.60
C GLN A 180 9.67 -12.36 -48.55
N PRO A 181 10.81 -12.99 -48.91
CA PRO A 181 11.69 -12.41 -49.89
C PRO A 181 10.87 -12.21 -51.15
N VAL A 182 10.69 -10.95 -51.55
CA VAL A 182 10.03 -10.61 -52.81
C VAL A 182 10.90 -11.25 -53.89
N ALA A 183 10.39 -12.30 -54.54
CA ALA A 183 11.09 -12.97 -55.61
C ALA A 183 11.46 -11.91 -56.65
N ALA A 184 12.76 -11.76 -56.91
CA ALA A 184 13.26 -10.80 -57.86
C ALA A 184 12.63 -11.10 -59.24
N VAL A 185 11.77 -10.20 -59.71
CA VAL A 185 11.21 -10.27 -61.06
C VAL A 185 12.37 -9.98 -62.01
N ALA A 186 12.79 -10.99 -62.77
CA ALA A 186 13.82 -10.83 -63.78
C ALA A 186 13.34 -9.83 -64.85
N PRO A 187 14.16 -8.83 -65.23
CA PRO A 187 13.82 -7.92 -66.31
C PRO A 187 13.77 -8.69 -67.65
N GLN A 188 12.70 -8.45 -68.43
CA GLN A 188 12.56 -8.90 -69.83
C GLN A 188 13.23 -7.92 -70.79
#